data_AF-A0A7V3NNQ1-F1
#
_entry.id   AF-A0A7V3NNQ1-F1
#
_cell.length_a   1.000
_cell.length_b   1.000
_cell.length_c   1.000
_cell.angle_alpha   90.00
_cell.angle_beta   90.00
_cell.angle_gamma   90.00
#
_symmetry.space_group_name_H-M   'P 1'
#
loop_
_entity.id
_entity.type
_entity.pdbx_description
1 polymer ?
#
loop_
_entity_poly.entity_id
_entity_poly.type
_entity_poly.pdbx_seq_one_letter_code
_entity_poly.pdbx_strand_id
1 'polypeptide(L)'
;MIKYVESQPQGSTIVVGTEIHLVERLAKQEKGRHNVYPLARSACPNMYKINLANLAITLERIEQAEKNWVNQVIVPEPIRSQAREALQRMLKYG
;
A
#
# COMPACT_ATOMS: atom_id res chain seq x y z
N MET A 1 -8.85 2.54 -10.19
CA MET A 1 -8.41 1.18 -10.57
C MET A 1 -9.20 0.10 -9.83
N ILE A 2 -9.08 -0.07 -8.50
CA ILE A 2 -9.84 -1.09 -7.75
C ILE A 2 -11.35 -1.00 -8.04
N LYS A 3 -11.95 0.17 -7.83
CA LYS A 3 -13.36 0.45 -8.17
C LYS A 3 -13.73 0.14 -9.63
N TYR A 4 -12.79 0.32 -10.56
CA TYR A 4 -13.02 0.04 -11.97
C TYR A 4 -13.10 -1.47 -12.22
N VAL A 5 -12.23 -2.26 -11.57
CA VAL A 5 -12.27 -3.72 -11.64
C VAL A 5 -13.59 -4.24 -11.07
N GLU A 6 -13.98 -3.74 -9.90
CA GLU A 6 -15.22 -4.13 -9.21
C GLU A 6 -16.48 -3.77 -10.02
N SER A 7 -16.44 -2.68 -10.80
CA SER A 7 -17.58 -2.22 -11.60
C SER A 7 -17.69 -2.89 -12.97
N GLN A 8 -16.79 -3.79 -13.34
CA GLN A 8 -16.87 -4.46 -14.64
C GLN A 8 -18.03 -5.47 -14.68
N PRO A 9 -18.55 -5.80 -15.88
CA PRO A 9 -19.48 -6.90 -16.04
C PRO A 9 -18.87 -8.23 -15.58
N GLN A 10 -19.70 -9.11 -15.02
CA GLN A 10 -19.26 -10.46 -14.63
C GLN A 10 -18.65 -11.21 -15.84
N GLY A 11 -17.55 -11.92 -15.59
CA GLY A 11 -16.78 -12.63 -16.61
C GLY A 11 -15.77 -11.77 -17.36
N SER A 12 -15.71 -10.46 -17.10
CA SER A 12 -14.73 -9.56 -17.75
C SER A 12 -13.30 -9.99 -17.51
N THR A 13 -12.47 -9.82 -18.54
CA THR A 13 -11.02 -10.00 -18.45
C THR A 13 -10.35 -8.64 -18.37
N ILE A 14 -9.53 -8.43 -17.34
CA ILE A 14 -8.96 -7.14 -17.00
C ILE A 14 -7.46 -7.31 -16.81
N VAL A 15 -6.69 -6.55 -17.59
CA VAL A 15 -5.23 -6.57 -17.53
C VAL A 15 -4.74 -5.31 -16.86
N VAL A 16 -4.01 -5.45 -15.74
CA VAL A 16 -3.62 -4.33 -14.86
C VAL A 16 -2.11 -4.10 -14.93
N GLY A 17 -1.70 -2.89 -15.33
CA GLY A 17 -0.31 -2.45 -15.37
C GLY A 17 0.12 -1.70 -14.11
N THR A 18 0.30 -2.40 -12.99
CA THR A 18 0.79 -1.80 -11.74
C THR A 18 1.66 -2.80 -10.97
N GLU A 19 1.97 -2.50 -9.71
CA GLU A 19 2.73 -3.38 -8.83
C GLU A 19 2.01 -4.73 -8.61
N ILE A 20 2.79 -5.81 -8.68
CA ILE A 20 2.29 -7.19 -8.78
C ILE A 20 1.41 -7.60 -7.60
N HIS A 21 1.72 -7.17 -6.38
CA HIS A 21 0.94 -7.57 -5.20
C HIS A 21 -0.46 -6.98 -5.22
N LEU A 22 -0.65 -5.78 -5.78
CA LEU A 22 -1.99 -5.22 -5.95
C LEU A 22 -2.79 -6.06 -6.95
N VAL A 23 -2.18 -6.48 -8.06
CA VAL A 23 -2.85 -7.28 -9.08
C VAL A 23 -3.21 -8.67 -8.54
N GLU A 24 -2.27 -9.34 -7.86
CA GLU A 24 -2.51 -10.65 -7.24
C GLU A 24 -3.59 -10.58 -6.15
N ARG A 25 -3.60 -9.51 -5.34
CA ARG A 25 -4.65 -9.26 -4.36
C ARG A 25 -6.01 -9.13 -5.04
N LEU A 26 -6.11 -8.35 -6.11
CA LEU A 26 -7.35 -8.17 -6.87
C LEU A 26 -7.80 -9.48 -7.53
N ALA A 27 -6.89 -10.23 -8.14
CA ALA A 27 -7.19 -11.53 -8.72
C ALA A 27 -7.73 -12.53 -7.69
N LYS A 28 -7.22 -12.49 -6.46
CA LYS A 28 -7.75 -13.31 -5.35
C LYS A 28 -9.13 -12.84 -4.89
N GLN A 29 -9.35 -11.53 -4.76
CA GLN A 29 -10.61 -10.95 -4.29
C GLN A 29 -11.75 -11.12 -5.30
N GLU A 30 -11.45 -11.02 -6.59
CA GLU A 30 -12.43 -11.09 -7.68
C GLU A 30 -12.59 -12.51 -8.28
N LYS A 31 -11.99 -13.52 -7.64
CA LYS A 31 -12.01 -14.90 -8.12
C LYS A 31 -13.45 -15.39 -8.32
N GLY A 32 -13.76 -15.84 -9.54
CA GLY A 32 -15.09 -16.31 -9.94
C GLY A 32 -16.04 -15.22 -10.42
N ARG A 33 -15.69 -13.94 -10.26
CA ARG A 33 -16.42 -12.79 -10.82
C ARG A 33 -15.72 -12.23 -12.05
N HIS A 34 -14.41 -12.03 -11.98
CA HIS A 34 -13.61 -11.44 -13.05
C HIS A 34 -12.28 -12.21 -13.23
N ASN A 35 -11.72 -12.12 -14.44
CA ASN A 35 -10.38 -12.64 -14.75
C ASN A 35 -9.38 -11.48 -14.71
N VAL A 36 -8.63 -11.34 -13.61
CA VAL A 36 -7.67 -10.25 -13.42
C VAL A 36 -6.25 -10.76 -13.64
N TYR A 37 -5.50 -10.13 -14.55
CA TYR A 37 -4.13 -10.49 -14.91
C TYR A 37 -3.18 -9.30 -14.85
N PRO A 38 -1.89 -9.50 -14.51
CA PRO A 38 -0.89 -8.45 -14.63
C PRO A 38 -0.53 -8.23 -16.11
N LEU A 39 -0.37 -6.96 -16.51
CA LEU A 39 0.17 -6.64 -17.85
C LEU A 39 1.60 -7.13 -18.00
N ALA A 40 2.39 -6.95 -16.95
CA ALA A 40 3.74 -7.46 -16.80
C ALA A 40 4.03 -7.66 -15.32
N ARG A 41 4.97 -8.56 -14.99
CA ARG A 41 5.41 -8.73 -13.62
C ARG A 41 6.26 -7.51 -13.20
N SER A 42 5.68 -6.63 -12.40
CA SER A 42 6.33 -5.43 -11.87
C SER A 42 6.40 -5.50 -10.34
N ALA A 43 7.60 -5.77 -9.82
CA ALA A 43 7.86 -5.90 -8.39
C ALA A 43 8.60 -4.66 -7.87
N CYS A 44 8.18 -4.10 -6.73
CA CYS A 44 8.89 -2.98 -6.09
C CYS A 44 9.84 -3.48 -4.98
N PRO A 45 11.18 -3.49 -5.18
CA PRO A 45 12.11 -4.05 -4.21
C PRO A 45 12.04 -3.40 -2.82
N ASN A 46 11.70 -2.11 -2.75
CA ASN A 46 11.55 -1.40 -1.48
C ASN A 46 10.29 -1.83 -0.72
N MET A 47 9.21 -2.22 -1.40
CA MET A 47 8.02 -2.77 -0.73
C MET A 47 8.33 -4.13 -0.10
N TYR A 48 9.17 -4.96 -0.73
CA TYR A 48 9.61 -6.26 -0.21
C TYR A 48 10.51 -6.19 1.03
N LYS A 49 11.00 -5.00 1.42
CA LYS A 49 11.76 -4.84 2.67
C LYS A 49 10.89 -5.02 3.92
N ILE A 50 9.56 -4.89 3.78
CA ILE A 50 8.60 -5.16 4.84
C ILE A 50 8.35 -6.66 4.89
N ASN A 51 8.68 -7.31 6.01
CA ASN A 51 8.53 -8.74 6.22
C ASN A 51 8.11 -9.05 7.67
N LEU A 52 7.72 -10.30 7.92
CA LEU A 52 7.18 -10.73 9.22
C LEU A 52 8.20 -10.61 10.36
N ALA A 53 9.48 -10.90 10.11
CA ALA A 53 10.52 -10.79 11.13
C ALA A 53 10.73 -9.33 11.58
N ASN A 54 10.85 -8.41 10.62
CA ASN A 54 10.97 -6.99 10.90
C ASN A 54 9.71 -6.41 11.57
N LEU A 55 8.53 -6.90 11.18
CA LEU A 55 7.26 -6.51 11.81
C LEU A 55 7.20 -6.98 13.27
N ALA A 56 7.54 -8.25 13.55
CA ALA A 56 7.56 -8.79 14.91
C ALA A 56 8.50 -7.98 15.80
N ILE A 57 9.73 -7.74 15.35
CA ILE A 57 10.71 -6.91 16.06
C ILE A 57 10.15 -5.50 16.31
N THR A 58 9.51 -4.89 15.30
CA THR A 58 8.95 -3.54 15.45
C THR A 58 7.87 -3.52 16.54
N LEU A 59 6.99 -4.52 16.58
CA LEU A 59 5.91 -4.61 17.56
C LEU A 59 6.42 -4.90 18.98
N GLU A 60 7.35 -5.85 19.13
CA GLU A 60 7.99 -6.17 20.41
C GLU A 60 8.69 -4.94 21.02
N ARG A 61 9.36 -4.14 20.17
CA ARG A 61 10.04 -2.91 20.59
C ARG A 61 9.08 -1.82 21.02
N ILE A 62 7.90 -1.73 20.39
CA ILE A 62 6.83 -0.80 20.79
C ILE A 62 6.24 -1.23 22.15
N GLU A 63 5.99 -2.52 22.35
CA GLU A 63 5.43 -3.06 23.60
C GLU A 63 6.37 -2.87 24.80
N GLN A 64 7.69 -3.03 24.60
CA GLN A 64 8.65 -3.09 25.70
C GLN A 64 8.99 -1.76 26.40
N ALA A 65 8.76 -0.57 25.81
CA ALA A 65 8.75 0.76 26.50
C ALA A 65 8.79 1.96 25.54
N GLU A 66 8.30 3.13 26.03
CA GLU A 66 8.22 4.46 25.37
C GLU A 66 9.48 4.95 24.63
N LYS A 67 10.68 4.43 24.91
CA LYS A 67 11.96 4.96 24.40
C LYS A 67 12.75 4.01 23.50
N ASN A 68 12.23 2.81 23.22
CA ASN A 68 12.94 1.79 22.42
C ASN A 68 12.38 1.62 21.00
N TRP A 69 11.68 2.63 20.48
CA TRP A 69 11.11 2.56 19.14
C TRP A 69 12.22 2.43 18.11
N VAL A 70 12.18 1.37 17.31
CA VAL A 70 13.07 1.19 16.17
C VAL A 70 12.50 1.92 14.96
N ASN A 71 13.35 2.63 14.21
CA ASN A 71 12.97 3.32 12.98
C ASN A 71 11.78 4.30 13.16
N GLN A 72 11.67 4.97 14.30
CA GLN A 72 10.65 6.00 14.52
C GLN A 72 10.76 7.09 13.44
N VAL A 73 9.69 7.30 12.70
CA VAL A 73 9.64 8.35 11.67
C VAL A 73 9.45 9.71 12.35
N ILE A 74 10.52 10.51 12.38
CA ILE A 74 10.51 11.88 12.91
C ILE A 74 10.79 12.84 11.77
N VAL A 75 9.87 13.77 11.52
CA VAL A 75 10.02 14.82 10.49
C VAL A 75 10.24 16.17 11.20
N PRO A 76 11.37 16.86 11.03
CA PRO A 76 11.63 18.10 11.75
C PRO A 76 10.72 19.25 11.28
N GLU A 77 10.56 20.27 12.12
CA GLU A 77 10.00 21.55 11.67
C GLU A 77 11.06 22.35 10.88
N PRO A 78 10.67 23.19 9.90
CA PRO A 78 9.30 23.45 9.45
C PRO A 78 8.77 22.45 8.40
N ILE A 79 9.54 21.41 8.03
CA ILE A 79 9.18 20.47 6.96
C ILE A 79 7.82 19.81 7.24
N ARG A 80 7.60 19.41 8.50
CA ARG A 80 6.35 18.77 8.94
C ARG A 80 5.14 19.68 8.75
N SER A 81 5.18 20.92 9.23
CA SER A 81 4.06 21.87 9.10
C SER A 81 3.76 22.20 7.63
N GLN A 82 4.80 22.45 6.82
CA GLN A 82 4.63 22.74 5.39
C GLN A 82 4.07 21.54 4.60
N ALA A 83 4.59 20.33 4.83
CA ALA A 83 4.07 19.12 4.19
C ALA A 83 2.61 18.85 4.61
N ARG A 84 2.26 19.14 5.87
CA ARG A 84 0.90 19.02 6.37
C ARG A 84 -0.07 19.97 5.67
N GLU A 85 0.32 21.23 5.42
CA GLU A 85 -0.52 22.16 4.68
C GLU A 85 -0.82 21.68 3.25
N ALA A 86 0.21 21.22 2.53
CA ALA A 86 0.04 20.67 1.19
C ALA A 86 -0.91 19.46 1.20
N LEU A 87 -0.75 18.56 2.16
CA LEU A 87 -1.61 17.39 2.34
C LEU A 87 -3.06 17.80 2.69
N GLN A 88 -3.25 18.79 3.56
CA GLN A 88 -4.58 19.29 3.91
C GLN A 88 -5.31 19.90 2.71
N ARG A 89 -4.60 20.65 1.85
CA ARG A 89 -5.16 21.18 0.60
C ARG A 89 -5.56 20.05 -0.35
N MET A 90 -4.71 19.04 -0.51
CA MET A 90 -5.03 17.86 -1.33
C MET A 90 -6.30 17.16 -0.82
N LEU A 91 -6.41 16.89 0.48
CA LEU A 91 -7.56 16.20 1.06
C LEU A 91 -8.86 17.02 1.04
N LYS A 92 -8.76 18.36 1.04
CA LYS A 92 -9.94 19.24 0.97
C LYS A 92 -10.57 19.25 -0.44
N TYR A 93 -9.78 19.00 -1.48
CA TYR A 93 -10.21 19.18 -2.88
C TYR A 93 -10.07 17.94 -3.77
N GLY A 94 -9.41 16.88 -3.31
CA GLY A 94 -9.20 15.61 -4.04
C GLY A 94 -10.17 14.52 -3.61
#